data_AF-A0A840SEQ4-F1
#
_entry.id   AF-A0A840SEQ4-F1
#
_cell.length_a   1.000
_cell.length_b   1.000
_cell.length_c   1.000
_cell.angle_alpha   90.00
_cell.angle_beta   90.00
_cell.angle_gamma   90.00
#
_symmetry.space_group_name_H-M   'P 1'
#
loop_
_entity.id
_entity.type
_entity.pdbx_description
1 polymer ?
#
loop_
_entity_poly.entity_id
_entity_poly.type
_entity_poly.pdbx_seq_one_letter_code
_entity_poly.pdbx_strand_id
1 'polypeptide(L)'
;MKKFAMILSAALIASAAFAASYKNNTYQKLAKEYTVKAQKALDAGEYALSEEYAKKAEENAALSEEYIRHMLAKDNADRDMKAAKERIAYVESIHGDVNFPIAYEAAVKAYGQAEGAYTAEDYEGASRIAKTVLDTLAEIYEITPLPKYYIVRPWATDKDCFWNISGRPYVYNNPFLWENLYEANKSKLPKPSDPNLILPGMKMEIPSITGEYRDGVYSPDVEYEPYKPAK
;
A
#
# COMPACT_ATOMS: atom_id res chain seq x y z
N MET A 1 -46.68 -12.12 -58.49
CA MET A 1 -45.31 -12.54 -58.10
C MET A 1 -44.48 -11.30 -57.87
N LYS A 2 -44.12 -10.98 -56.61
CA LYS A 2 -43.03 -10.07 -56.19
C LYS A 2 -43.05 -10.06 -54.66
N LYS A 3 -42.28 -10.96 -54.04
CA LYS A 3 -41.93 -10.90 -52.62
C LYS A 3 -40.63 -10.10 -52.54
N PHE A 4 -40.71 -8.84 -52.13
CA PHE A 4 -39.53 -8.12 -51.65
C PHE A 4 -39.51 -8.28 -50.13
N ALA A 5 -38.72 -9.23 -49.66
CA ALA A 5 -38.35 -9.33 -48.25
C ALA A 5 -37.23 -8.30 -48.03
N MET A 6 -37.56 -7.17 -47.42
CA MET A 6 -36.56 -6.24 -46.91
C MET A 6 -36.27 -6.69 -45.47
N ILE A 7 -35.16 -7.39 -45.32
CA ILE A 7 -34.60 -7.78 -44.02
C ILE A 7 -34.02 -6.50 -43.43
N LEU A 8 -34.77 -5.82 -42.55
CA LEU A 8 -34.18 -4.83 -41.66
C LEU A 8 -33.52 -5.60 -40.53
N SER A 9 -32.19 -5.58 -40.53
CA SER A 9 -31.32 -6.09 -39.50
C SER A 9 -31.67 -5.42 -38.17
N ALA A 10 -32.52 -6.06 -37.37
CA ALA A 10 -32.68 -5.72 -35.96
C ALA A 10 -31.32 -5.99 -35.30
N ALA A 11 -30.53 -4.92 -35.17
CA ALA A 11 -29.27 -4.94 -34.46
C ALA A 11 -29.51 -5.51 -33.05
N LEU A 12 -28.77 -6.58 -32.75
CA LEU A 12 -28.64 -7.18 -31.44
C LEU A 12 -28.35 -6.10 -30.39
N ILE A 13 -29.34 -5.77 -29.57
CA ILE A 13 -29.09 -5.19 -28.25
C ILE A 13 -28.77 -6.36 -27.31
N ALA A 14 -27.59 -6.93 -27.50
CA ALA A 14 -26.89 -7.70 -26.46
C ALA A 14 -25.83 -6.74 -25.92
N SER A 15 -25.93 -6.22 -24.70
CA SER A 15 -25.86 -7.02 -23.49
C SER A 15 -26.38 -6.18 -22.31
N ALA A 16 -27.46 -6.65 -21.68
CA ALA A 16 -27.84 -6.21 -20.35
C ALA A 16 -26.96 -6.94 -19.33
N ALA A 17 -25.73 -6.46 -19.15
CA ALA A 17 -24.87 -6.88 -18.07
C ALA A 17 -24.23 -5.63 -17.45
N PHE A 18 -24.81 -5.12 -16.38
CA PHE A 18 -24.15 -4.95 -15.08
C PHE A 18 -25.13 -4.28 -14.11
N ALA A 19 -25.62 -5.10 -13.19
CA ALA A 19 -26.43 -4.69 -12.06
C ALA A 19 -25.54 -4.08 -10.97
N ALA A 20 -25.09 -2.83 -11.19
CA ALA A 20 -24.78 -1.93 -10.08
C ALA A 20 -25.91 -0.90 -10.06
N SER A 21 -26.63 -0.84 -8.94
CA SER A 21 -27.84 -0.06 -8.77
C SER A 21 -27.53 1.45 -8.70
N TYR A 22 -27.14 2.06 -9.83
CA TYR A 22 -27.18 3.50 -10.05
C TYR A 22 -28.62 3.95 -10.30
N LYS A 23 -29.52 3.61 -9.38
CA LYS A 23 -30.99 3.73 -9.50
C LYS A 23 -31.47 5.16 -9.81
N ASN A 24 -30.61 6.17 -9.66
CA ASN A 24 -30.89 7.58 -9.97
C ASN A 24 -29.98 8.16 -11.08
N ASN A 25 -29.52 7.35 -12.05
CA ASN A 25 -28.87 7.89 -13.24
C ASN A 25 -29.92 8.57 -14.15
N THR A 26 -29.90 9.91 -14.19
CA THR A 26 -30.81 10.74 -14.99
C THR A 26 -30.69 10.46 -16.49
N TYR A 27 -29.49 10.21 -16.98
CA TYR A 27 -29.24 9.87 -18.39
C TYR A 27 -29.84 8.52 -18.76
N GLN A 28 -29.78 7.54 -17.86
CA GLN A 28 -30.42 6.23 -18.09
C GLN A 28 -31.94 6.38 -18.20
N LYS A 29 -32.55 7.25 -17.40
CA LYS A 29 -33.98 7.54 -17.48
C LYS A 29 -34.33 8.22 -18.80
N LEU A 30 -33.58 9.24 -19.19
CA LEU A 30 -33.78 9.96 -20.45
C LEU A 30 -33.60 9.04 -21.67
N ALA A 31 -32.58 8.18 -21.66
CA ALA A 31 -32.37 7.18 -22.72
C ALA A 31 -33.62 6.32 -22.91
N LYS A 32 -34.16 5.74 -21.82
CA LYS A 32 -35.40 4.94 -21.85
C LYS A 32 -36.61 5.75 -22.34
N GLU A 33 -36.76 6.98 -21.88
CA GLU A 33 -37.85 7.86 -22.31
C GLU A 33 -37.79 8.16 -23.82
N TYR A 34 -36.61 8.46 -24.34
CA TYR A 34 -36.41 8.71 -25.77
C TYR A 34 -36.57 7.45 -26.61
N THR A 35 -36.16 6.28 -26.13
CA THR A 35 -36.45 5.00 -26.79
C THR A 35 -37.95 4.77 -26.93
N VAL A 36 -38.73 5.04 -25.88
CA VAL A 36 -40.20 4.93 -25.93
C VAL A 36 -40.80 5.95 -26.90
N LYS A 37 -40.29 7.19 -26.92
CA LYS A 37 -40.75 8.23 -27.87
C LYS A 37 -40.42 7.86 -29.33
N ALA A 38 -39.23 7.32 -29.57
CA ALA A 38 -38.82 6.84 -30.89
C ALA A 38 -39.77 5.74 -31.39
N GLN A 39 -40.04 4.73 -30.55
CA GLN A 39 -40.97 3.66 -30.91
C GLN A 39 -42.38 4.20 -31.21
N LYS A 40 -42.90 5.12 -30.39
CA LYS A 40 -44.22 5.74 -30.65
C LYS A 40 -44.26 6.52 -31.95
N ALA A 41 -43.21 7.28 -32.28
CA ALA A 41 -43.11 8.02 -33.52
C ALA A 41 -43.01 7.07 -34.73
N LEU A 42 -42.28 5.96 -34.58
CA LEU A 42 -42.19 4.90 -35.59
C LEU A 42 -43.57 4.27 -35.86
N ASP A 43 -44.28 3.91 -34.79
CA ASP A 43 -45.63 3.31 -34.87
C ASP A 43 -46.65 4.28 -35.50
N ALA A 44 -46.45 5.59 -35.33
CA ALA A 44 -47.27 6.65 -35.94
C ALA A 44 -46.89 6.96 -37.41
N GLY A 45 -45.83 6.35 -37.94
CA GLY A 45 -45.31 6.64 -39.28
C GLY A 45 -44.49 7.94 -39.39
N GLU A 46 -44.16 8.57 -38.26
CA GLU A 46 -43.35 9.78 -38.17
C GLU A 46 -41.85 9.43 -38.16
N TYR A 47 -41.35 8.86 -39.26
CA TYR A 47 -39.99 8.29 -39.34
C TYR A 47 -38.87 9.29 -38.98
N ALA A 48 -38.96 10.54 -39.44
CA ALA A 48 -37.97 11.57 -39.14
C ALA A 48 -37.90 11.88 -37.63
N LEU A 49 -39.05 11.95 -36.96
CA LEU A 49 -39.12 12.18 -35.52
C LEU A 49 -38.63 10.96 -34.73
N SER A 50 -38.94 9.76 -35.22
CA SER A 50 -38.40 8.51 -34.67
C SER A 50 -36.87 8.50 -34.71
N GLU A 51 -36.26 8.91 -35.82
CA GLU A 51 -34.80 8.98 -35.96
C GLU A 51 -34.18 9.98 -34.98
N GLU A 52 -34.76 11.18 -34.85
CA GLU A 52 -34.29 12.17 -33.88
C GLU A 52 -34.36 11.66 -32.44
N TYR A 53 -35.45 11.00 -32.05
CA TYR A 53 -35.59 10.43 -30.71
C TYR A 53 -34.65 9.26 -30.50
N ALA A 54 -34.41 8.41 -31.52
CA ALA A 54 -33.43 7.34 -31.43
C ALA A 54 -32.02 7.89 -31.16
N LYS A 55 -31.62 8.95 -31.88
CA LYS A 55 -30.33 9.62 -31.65
C LYS A 55 -30.21 10.19 -30.23
N LYS A 56 -31.25 10.86 -29.72
CA LYS A 56 -31.27 11.34 -28.32
C LYS A 56 -31.19 10.21 -27.30
N ALA A 57 -31.80 9.06 -27.59
CA ALA A 57 -31.71 7.89 -26.73
C ALA A 57 -30.26 7.35 -26.68
N GLU A 58 -29.60 7.28 -27.83
CA GLU A 58 -28.19 6.85 -27.95
C GLU A 58 -27.24 7.82 -27.22
N GLU A 59 -27.38 9.13 -27.43
CA GLU A 59 -26.57 10.15 -26.74
C GLU A 59 -26.72 10.04 -25.21
N ASN A 60 -27.95 9.85 -24.71
CA ASN A 60 -28.18 9.68 -23.28
C ASN A 60 -27.68 8.32 -22.75
N ALA A 61 -27.69 7.27 -23.57
CA ALA A 61 -27.10 5.99 -23.20
C ALA A 61 -25.59 6.12 -23.03
N ALA A 62 -24.89 6.77 -23.96
CA ALA A 62 -23.45 7.03 -23.87
C ALA A 62 -23.10 7.89 -22.63
N LEU A 63 -23.86 8.96 -22.37
CA LEU A 63 -23.69 9.77 -21.16
C LEU A 63 -23.92 8.96 -19.88
N SER A 64 -24.89 8.04 -19.91
CA SER A 64 -25.18 7.14 -18.79
C SER A 64 -24.00 6.21 -18.50
N GLU A 65 -23.38 5.64 -19.54
CA GLU A 65 -22.22 4.76 -19.44
C GLU A 65 -21.00 5.48 -18.86
N GLU A 66 -20.68 6.68 -19.37
CA GLU A 66 -19.57 7.49 -18.86
C GLU A 66 -19.79 7.87 -17.39
N TYR A 67 -21.02 8.27 -17.02
CA TYR A 67 -21.37 8.53 -15.62
C TYR A 67 -21.17 7.31 -14.73
N ILE A 68 -21.63 6.13 -15.17
CA ILE A 68 -21.47 4.88 -14.43
C ILE A 68 -20.00 4.52 -14.28
N ARG A 69 -19.20 4.63 -15.36
CA ARG A 69 -17.76 4.38 -15.33
C ARG A 69 -17.07 5.29 -14.33
N HIS A 70 -17.36 6.59 -14.37
CA HIS A 70 -16.80 7.56 -13.44
C HIS A 70 -17.15 7.24 -11.98
N MET A 71 -18.41 6.90 -11.70
CA MET A 71 -18.84 6.52 -10.35
C MET A 71 -18.20 5.21 -9.86
N LEU A 72 -18.07 4.20 -10.72
CA LEU A 72 -17.36 2.96 -10.42
C LEU A 72 -15.87 3.19 -10.19
N ALA A 73 -15.25 4.02 -11.01
CA ALA A 73 -13.84 4.38 -10.87
C ALA A 73 -13.60 5.07 -9.53
N LYS A 74 -14.48 6.01 -9.15
CA LYS A 74 -14.42 6.69 -7.84
C LYS A 74 -14.55 5.71 -6.67
N ASP A 75 -15.56 4.85 -6.68
CA ASP A 75 -15.76 3.85 -5.62
C ASP A 75 -14.55 2.91 -5.47
N ASN A 76 -14.00 2.46 -6.61
CA ASN A 76 -12.78 1.67 -6.61
C ASN A 76 -11.58 2.44 -6.06
N ALA A 77 -11.41 3.71 -6.47
CA ALA A 77 -10.35 4.57 -5.96
C ALA A 77 -10.49 4.76 -4.44
N ASP A 78 -11.68 5.07 -3.93
CA ASP A 78 -11.94 5.23 -2.50
C ASP A 78 -11.55 3.97 -1.71
N ARG A 79 -11.97 2.79 -2.21
CA ARG A 79 -11.67 1.49 -1.59
C ARG A 79 -10.17 1.19 -1.59
N ASP A 80 -9.51 1.34 -2.74
CA ASP A 80 -8.10 0.99 -2.90
C ASP A 80 -7.19 2.01 -2.17
N MET A 81 -7.53 3.31 -2.20
CA MET A 81 -6.85 4.37 -1.45
C MET A 81 -6.93 4.12 0.06
N LYS A 82 -8.12 3.74 0.55
CA LYS A 82 -8.29 3.39 1.97
C LYS A 82 -7.40 2.22 2.36
N ALA A 83 -7.41 1.14 1.57
CA ALA A 83 -6.56 -0.02 1.83
C ALA A 83 -5.07 0.33 1.80
N ALA A 84 -4.64 1.14 0.84
CA ALA A 84 -3.26 1.62 0.74
C ALA A 84 -2.84 2.43 1.97
N LYS A 85 -3.70 3.34 2.45
CA LYS A 85 -3.47 4.12 3.67
C LYS A 85 -3.36 3.25 4.91
N GLU A 86 -4.27 2.30 5.06
CA GLU A 86 -4.24 1.33 6.18
C GLU A 86 -2.96 0.47 6.15
N ARG A 87 -2.51 0.07 4.95
CA ARG A 87 -1.25 -0.69 4.79
C ARG A 87 -0.03 0.14 5.16
N ILE A 88 0.04 1.42 4.75
CA ILE A 88 1.12 2.34 5.15
C ILE A 88 1.16 2.48 6.67
N ALA A 89 0.01 2.73 7.31
CA ALA A 89 -0.07 2.88 8.76
C ALA A 89 0.33 1.59 9.51
N TYR A 90 -0.05 0.41 8.99
CA TYR A 90 0.42 -0.85 9.54
C TYR A 90 1.94 -0.96 9.44
N VAL A 91 2.53 -0.67 8.28
CA VAL A 91 3.98 -0.73 8.07
C VAL A 91 4.72 0.20 9.02
N GLU A 92 4.21 1.41 9.24
CA GLU A 92 4.75 2.34 10.24
C GLU A 92 4.66 1.77 11.67
N SER A 93 3.55 1.12 12.02
CA SER A 93 3.34 0.55 13.37
C SER A 93 4.32 -0.58 13.72
N ILE A 94 4.85 -1.27 12.71
CA ILE A 94 5.87 -2.34 12.87
C ILE A 94 7.29 -1.82 12.61
N HIS A 95 7.49 -0.50 12.63
CA HIS A 95 8.76 0.16 12.34
C HIS A 95 9.35 -0.21 10.96
N GLY A 96 8.48 -0.49 9.99
CA GLY A 96 8.88 -0.81 8.62
C GLY A 96 9.41 0.40 7.85
N ASP A 97 9.12 1.61 8.30
CA ASP A 97 9.78 2.86 7.85
C ASP A 97 11.29 2.85 8.14
N VAL A 98 11.71 2.24 9.25
CA VAL A 98 13.11 2.12 9.64
C VAL A 98 13.76 0.86 9.07
N ASN A 99 13.05 -0.26 9.12
CA ASN A 99 13.59 -1.55 8.70
C ASN A 99 13.56 -1.75 7.17
N PHE A 100 12.64 -1.10 6.47
CA PHE A 100 12.46 -1.18 5.02
C PHE A 100 12.31 0.22 4.37
N PRO A 101 13.27 1.14 4.58
CA PRO A 101 13.11 2.56 4.24
C PRO A 101 12.87 2.78 2.74
N ILE A 102 13.56 2.01 1.88
CA ILE A 102 13.44 2.15 0.42
C ILE A 102 12.00 1.84 -0.03
N ALA A 103 11.40 0.75 0.47
CA ALA A 103 10.05 0.35 0.10
C ALA A 103 9.01 1.30 0.70
N TYR A 104 9.21 1.71 1.96
CA TYR A 104 8.33 2.65 2.64
C TYR A 104 8.30 4.02 1.96
N GLU A 105 9.47 4.61 1.67
CA GLU A 105 9.56 5.90 0.96
C GLU A 105 8.93 5.85 -0.43
N ALA A 106 9.18 4.76 -1.18
CA ALA A 106 8.58 4.55 -2.49
C ALA A 106 7.04 4.49 -2.41
N ALA A 107 6.52 3.77 -1.40
CA ALA A 107 5.08 3.63 -1.17
C ALA A 107 4.43 4.95 -0.75
N VAL A 108 5.01 5.71 0.18
CA VAL A 108 4.50 7.02 0.61
C VAL A 108 4.50 8.01 -0.56
N LYS A 109 5.56 8.02 -1.37
CA LYS A 109 5.63 8.85 -2.58
C LYS A 109 4.54 8.46 -3.59
N ALA A 110 4.36 7.18 -3.84
CA ALA A 110 3.31 6.69 -4.74
C ALA A 110 1.92 7.03 -4.21
N TYR A 111 1.68 6.91 -2.90
CA TYR A 111 0.41 7.30 -2.29
C TYR A 111 0.12 8.80 -2.48
N GLY A 112 1.12 9.68 -2.32
CA GLY A 112 0.97 11.10 -2.64
C GLY A 112 0.63 11.38 -4.11
N GLN A 113 1.15 10.57 -5.05
CA GLN A 113 0.75 10.64 -6.46
C GLN A 113 -0.71 10.18 -6.67
N ALA A 114 -1.15 9.16 -5.93
CA ALA A 114 -2.53 8.70 -5.97
C ALA A 114 -3.51 9.77 -5.44
N GLU A 115 -3.15 10.48 -4.38
CA GLU A 115 -3.92 11.64 -3.87
C GLU A 115 -4.00 12.77 -4.90
N GLY A 116 -2.90 13.03 -5.62
CA GLY A 116 -2.87 13.97 -6.73
C GLY A 116 -3.81 13.57 -7.88
N ALA A 117 -3.77 12.31 -8.31
CA ALA A 117 -4.66 11.77 -9.33
C ALA A 117 -6.14 11.83 -8.90
N TYR A 118 -6.43 11.49 -7.64
CA TYR A 118 -7.77 11.57 -7.08
C TYR A 118 -8.31 13.00 -7.09
N THR A 119 -7.49 13.98 -6.70
CA THR A 119 -7.87 15.40 -6.71
C THR A 119 -8.11 15.93 -8.12
N ALA A 120 -7.43 15.36 -9.12
CA ALA A 120 -7.65 15.64 -10.53
C ALA A 120 -8.85 14.87 -11.14
N GLU A 121 -9.62 14.15 -10.33
CA GLU A 121 -10.71 13.25 -10.73
C GLU A 121 -10.29 12.11 -11.68
N ASP A 122 -8.99 11.84 -11.79
CA ASP A 122 -8.44 10.64 -12.43
C ASP A 122 -8.52 9.46 -11.45
N TYR A 123 -9.74 9.00 -11.19
CA TYR A 123 -9.99 7.93 -10.23
C TYR A 123 -9.43 6.58 -10.67
N GLU A 124 -9.38 6.31 -11.98
CA GLU A 124 -8.75 5.10 -12.51
C GLU A 124 -7.23 5.14 -12.27
N GLY A 125 -6.58 6.29 -12.49
CA GLY A 125 -5.20 6.54 -12.13
C GLY A 125 -4.95 6.39 -10.64
N ALA A 126 -5.79 6.99 -9.80
CA ALA A 126 -5.68 6.90 -8.34
C ALA A 126 -5.80 5.44 -7.84
N SER A 127 -6.80 4.68 -8.29
CA SER A 127 -6.97 3.26 -7.94
C SER A 127 -5.76 2.42 -8.36
N ARG A 128 -5.24 2.64 -9.57
CA ARG A 128 -4.06 1.91 -10.06
C ARG A 128 -2.82 2.22 -9.23
N ILE A 129 -2.55 3.48 -8.92
CA ILE A 129 -1.37 3.86 -8.11
C ILE A 129 -1.53 3.34 -6.67
N ALA A 130 -2.75 3.39 -6.10
CA ALA A 130 -3.02 2.83 -4.77
C ALA A 130 -2.74 1.32 -4.70
N LYS A 131 -3.03 0.56 -5.78
CA LYS A 131 -2.64 -0.86 -5.86
C LYS A 131 -1.12 -1.04 -5.89
N THR A 132 -0.39 -0.18 -6.62
CA THR A 132 1.08 -0.19 -6.59
C THR A 132 1.64 0.02 -5.19
N VAL A 133 0.99 0.87 -4.37
CA VAL A 133 1.37 1.04 -2.95
C VAL A 133 1.23 -0.29 -2.20
N LEU A 134 0.10 -0.98 -2.37
CA LEU A 134 -0.14 -2.28 -1.74
C LEU A 134 0.88 -3.33 -2.18
N ASP A 135 1.19 -3.40 -3.48
CA ASP A 135 2.17 -4.33 -4.05
C ASP A 135 3.58 -4.04 -3.54
N THR A 136 3.98 -2.76 -3.49
CA THR A 136 5.29 -2.33 -2.98
C THR A 136 5.49 -2.71 -1.52
N LEU A 137 4.42 -2.66 -0.74
CA LEU A 137 4.44 -3.00 0.68
C LEU A 137 4.08 -4.47 0.95
N ALA A 138 3.82 -5.30 -0.06
CA ALA A 138 3.27 -6.65 0.13
C ALA A 138 4.19 -7.57 0.93
N GLU A 139 5.51 -7.45 0.71
CA GLU A 139 6.52 -8.30 1.35
C GLU A 139 6.99 -7.78 2.72
N ILE A 140 6.46 -6.65 3.20
CA ILE A 140 6.87 -6.10 4.49
C ILE A 140 6.16 -6.83 5.63
N TYR A 141 6.95 -7.40 6.54
CA TYR A 141 6.51 -8.11 7.73
C TYR A 141 7.14 -7.52 8.99
N GLU A 142 6.56 -7.85 10.14
CA GLU A 142 7.07 -7.46 11.45
C GLU A 142 8.40 -8.20 11.72
N ILE A 143 9.48 -7.43 11.91
CA ILE A 143 10.78 -7.97 12.31
C ILE A 143 10.92 -7.80 13.82
N THR A 144 11.42 -8.84 14.49
CA THR A 144 11.82 -8.71 15.90
C THR A 144 13.00 -7.75 15.99
N PRO A 145 12.87 -6.59 16.67
CA PRO A 145 13.92 -5.59 16.71
C PRO A 145 15.17 -6.16 17.38
N LEU A 146 16.33 -5.72 16.89
CA LEU A 146 17.60 -6.05 17.53
C LEU A 146 17.61 -5.52 18.97
N PRO A 147 18.24 -6.22 19.92
CA PRO A 147 18.19 -5.84 21.32
C PRO A 147 18.90 -4.51 21.58
N LYS A 148 18.20 -3.53 22.16
CA LYS A 148 18.81 -2.26 22.56
C LYS A 148 19.75 -2.41 23.75
N TYR A 149 19.48 -3.37 24.62
CA TYR A 149 20.29 -3.62 25.80
C TYR A 149 20.80 -5.05 25.86
N TYR A 150 22.00 -5.22 26.38
CA TYR A 150 22.60 -6.52 26.66
C TYR A 150 23.04 -6.59 28.12
N ILE A 151 22.73 -7.71 28.78
CA ILE A 151 23.22 -7.96 30.14
C ILE A 151 24.52 -8.75 30.04
N VAL A 152 25.61 -8.15 30.52
CA VAL A 152 26.93 -8.80 30.53
C VAL A 152 26.84 -10.11 31.30
N ARG A 153 27.29 -11.18 30.66
CA ARG A 153 27.32 -12.53 31.24
C ARG A 153 28.71 -12.83 31.80
N PRO A 154 28.84 -13.86 32.64
CA PRO A 154 30.14 -14.24 33.20
C PRO A 154 31.19 -14.56 32.14
N TRP A 155 32.42 -14.12 32.36
CA TRP A 155 33.57 -14.46 31.52
C TRP A 155 33.76 -15.98 31.37
N ALA A 156 33.50 -16.72 32.45
CA ALA A 156 33.65 -18.17 32.49
C ALA A 156 32.76 -18.92 31.48
N THR A 157 31.61 -18.35 31.11
CA THR A 157 30.62 -18.99 30.22
C THR A 157 30.66 -18.39 28.83
N ASP A 158 30.49 -17.07 28.74
CA ASP A 158 30.25 -16.39 27.47
C ASP A 158 31.48 -15.60 26.99
N LYS A 159 32.51 -15.50 27.84
CA LYS A 159 33.72 -14.70 27.59
C LYS A 159 33.38 -13.27 27.19
N ASP A 160 32.38 -12.69 27.84
CA ASP A 160 31.92 -11.37 27.50
C ASP A 160 33.02 -10.33 27.74
N CYS A 161 33.40 -9.67 26.66
CA CYS A 161 34.13 -8.41 26.60
C CYS A 161 33.51 -7.60 25.47
N PHE A 162 33.81 -6.30 25.39
CA PHE A 162 33.26 -5.45 24.33
C PHE A 162 33.48 -6.04 22.93
N TRP A 163 34.66 -6.62 22.68
CA TRP A 163 34.97 -7.30 21.42
C TRP A 163 34.00 -8.45 21.09
N ASN A 164 33.85 -9.39 22.03
CA ASN A 164 32.98 -10.55 21.82
C ASN A 164 31.51 -10.17 21.76
N ILE A 165 31.08 -9.19 22.56
CA ILE A 165 29.71 -8.69 22.53
C ILE A 165 29.42 -8.05 21.17
N SER A 166 30.29 -7.16 20.67
CA SER A 166 30.13 -6.56 19.33
C SER A 166 30.14 -7.58 18.20
N GLY A 167 30.89 -8.67 18.36
CA GLY A 167 30.95 -9.77 17.40
C GLY A 167 29.67 -10.61 17.29
N ARG A 168 28.73 -10.47 18.21
CA ARG A 168 27.48 -11.25 18.17
C ARG A 168 26.62 -10.81 16.98
N PRO A 169 25.98 -11.77 16.27
CA PRO A 169 25.15 -11.44 15.10
C PRO A 169 24.05 -10.43 15.39
N TYR A 170 23.42 -10.49 16.57
CA TYR A 170 22.34 -9.60 17.00
C TYR A 170 22.84 -8.29 17.66
N VAL A 171 24.15 -8.03 17.67
CA VAL A 171 24.73 -6.76 18.14
C VAL A 171 25.21 -5.96 16.93
N TYR A 172 26.46 -6.18 16.50
CA TYR A 172 27.01 -5.55 15.30
C TYR A 172 27.53 -6.55 14.29
N ASN A 173 27.50 -7.85 14.62
CA ASN A 173 28.08 -8.91 13.80
C ASN A 173 29.53 -8.59 13.36
N ASN A 174 30.23 -7.78 14.16
CA ASN A 174 31.53 -7.21 13.82
C ASN A 174 32.25 -6.81 15.13
N PRO A 175 33.24 -7.59 15.57
CA PRO A 175 33.99 -7.30 16.78
C PRO A 175 34.76 -5.98 16.75
N PHE A 176 35.13 -5.47 15.57
CA PHE A 176 35.85 -4.20 15.44
C PHE A 176 35.01 -2.98 15.85
N LEU A 177 33.70 -3.14 16.02
CA LEU A 177 32.79 -2.07 16.47
C LEU A 177 32.62 -2.04 18.00
N TRP A 178 33.55 -2.64 18.74
CA TRP A 178 33.58 -2.65 20.21
C TRP A 178 33.71 -1.24 20.82
N GLU A 179 34.40 -0.33 20.14
CA GLU A 179 34.59 1.06 20.61
C GLU A 179 33.25 1.79 20.75
N ASN A 180 32.30 1.54 19.84
CA ASN A 180 30.96 2.13 19.91
C ASN A 180 30.20 1.68 21.17
N LEU A 181 30.29 0.39 21.53
CA LEU A 181 29.71 -0.11 22.78
C LEU A 181 30.38 0.50 23.99
N TYR A 182 31.71 0.62 23.97
CA TYR A 182 32.47 1.18 25.07
C TYR A 182 32.11 2.65 25.28
N GLU A 183 32.18 3.47 24.24
CA GLU A 183 31.89 4.91 24.31
C GLU A 183 30.48 5.20 24.84
N ALA A 184 29.48 4.42 24.42
CA ALA A 184 28.11 4.55 24.89
C ALA A 184 27.91 4.15 26.37
N ASN A 185 28.81 3.35 26.95
CA ASN A 185 28.64 2.78 28.28
C ASN A 185 29.76 3.10 29.27
N LYS A 186 30.84 3.78 28.85
CA LYS A 186 32.02 4.06 29.68
C LYS A 186 31.69 4.74 31.00
N SER A 187 30.69 5.61 31.01
CA SER A 187 30.21 6.30 32.22
C SER A 187 29.57 5.37 33.26
N LYS A 188 29.14 4.17 32.85
CA LYS A 188 28.54 3.13 33.69
C LYS A 188 29.57 2.09 34.14
N LEU A 189 30.82 2.16 33.65
CA LEU A 189 31.87 1.23 34.04
C LEU A 189 32.39 1.53 35.45
N PRO A 190 32.82 0.50 36.21
CA PRO A 190 33.50 0.71 37.49
C PRO A 190 34.74 1.59 37.36
N LYS A 191 35.44 1.47 36.22
CA LYS A 191 36.59 2.32 35.86
C LYS A 191 36.41 2.81 34.43
N PRO A 192 35.91 4.05 34.23
CA PRO A 192 35.61 4.59 32.90
C PRO A 192 36.80 4.72 31.94
N SER A 193 38.04 4.62 32.43
CA SER A 193 39.27 4.66 31.62
C SER A 193 39.81 3.28 31.25
N ASP A 194 39.13 2.20 31.66
CA ASP A 194 39.56 0.82 31.45
C ASP A 194 38.47 0.01 30.73
N PRO A 195 38.54 -0.10 29.38
CA PRO A 195 37.55 -0.84 28.59
C PRO A 195 37.56 -2.35 28.89
N ASN A 196 38.60 -2.90 29.51
CA ASN A 196 38.65 -4.33 29.80
C ASN A 196 37.86 -4.69 31.07
N LEU A 197 37.50 -3.70 31.89
CA LEU A 197 36.81 -3.93 33.16
C LEU A 197 35.29 -3.81 33.01
N ILE A 198 34.68 -4.85 32.45
CA ILE A 198 33.22 -5.06 32.48
C ILE A 198 32.86 -6.15 33.49
N LEU A 199 31.73 -5.98 34.18
CA LEU A 199 31.27 -6.91 35.21
C LEU A 199 29.97 -7.61 34.79
N PRO A 200 29.78 -8.89 35.17
CA PRO A 200 28.52 -9.59 34.93
C PRO A 200 27.33 -8.87 35.59
N GLY A 201 26.18 -8.89 34.91
CA GLY A 201 24.95 -8.22 35.34
C GLY A 201 24.83 -6.75 34.89
N MET A 202 25.90 -6.16 34.34
CA MET A 202 25.84 -4.80 33.81
C MET A 202 24.91 -4.71 32.59
N LYS A 203 23.98 -3.75 32.62
CA LYS A 203 23.09 -3.45 31.49
C LYS A 203 23.78 -2.48 30.53
N MET A 204 24.23 -3.02 29.41
CA MET A 204 24.94 -2.30 28.35
C MET A 204 23.94 -1.85 27.29
N GLU A 205 24.06 -0.60 26.87
CA GLU A 205 23.31 -0.03 25.75
C GLU A 205 24.05 -0.29 24.45
N ILE A 206 23.34 -0.80 23.45
CA ILE A 206 23.86 -1.06 22.11
C ILE A 206 23.37 0.08 21.21
N PRO A 207 24.19 1.11 20.94
CA PRO A 207 23.76 2.22 20.08
C PRO A 207 23.55 1.76 18.64
N SER A 208 22.53 2.32 17.98
CA SER A 208 22.30 2.17 16.52
C SER A 208 23.38 2.88 15.72
N ILE A 209 23.83 2.25 14.62
CA ILE A 209 24.97 2.74 13.82
C ILE A 209 24.65 2.96 12.33
N THR A 210 23.69 2.24 11.76
CA THR A 210 23.25 2.38 10.35
C THR A 210 21.75 2.61 10.24
N GLY A 211 21.15 3.28 11.22
CA GLY A 211 19.72 3.59 11.23
C GLY A 211 18.83 2.37 11.55
N GLU A 212 19.40 1.27 12.03
CA GLU A 212 18.64 0.11 12.49
C GLU A 212 17.85 0.44 13.76
N TYR A 213 16.63 -0.07 13.84
CA TYR A 213 15.81 0.02 15.03
C TYR A 213 16.25 -1.04 16.05
N ARG A 214 16.49 -0.60 17.30
CA ARG A 214 16.77 -1.49 18.43
C ARG A 214 15.82 -1.21 19.58
N ASP A 215 15.26 -2.27 20.16
CA ASP A 215 14.44 -2.18 21.35
C ASP A 215 14.63 -3.38 22.29
N GLY A 216 14.19 -3.22 23.54
CA GLY A 216 14.18 -4.29 24.52
C GLY A 216 15.56 -4.69 25.04
N VAL A 217 15.57 -5.77 25.81
CA VAL A 217 16.77 -6.39 26.36
C VAL A 217 16.96 -7.73 25.65
N TYR A 218 18.19 -8.05 25.29
CA TYR A 218 18.55 -9.34 24.70
C TYR A 218 18.05 -10.50 25.56
N SER A 219 17.32 -11.40 24.92
CA SER A 219 16.86 -12.66 25.50
C SER A 219 17.46 -13.85 24.74
N PRO A 220 18.01 -14.87 25.41
CA PRO A 220 18.48 -16.09 24.73
C PRO A 220 17.34 -16.89 24.07
N ASP A 221 16.10 -16.69 24.52
CA ASP A 221 14.93 -17.45 24.05
C ASP A 221 14.27 -16.83 22.80
N VAL A 222 14.77 -15.67 22.35
CA VAL A 222 14.27 -14.94 21.19
C VAL A 222 15.24 -15.12 20.03
N GLU A 223 14.70 -15.49 18.86
CA GLU A 223 15.47 -15.53 17.63
C GLU A 223 15.53 -14.13 17.01
N TYR A 224 16.76 -13.62 16.85
CA TYR A 224 17.01 -12.33 16.24
C TYR A 224 17.63 -12.53 14.87
N GLU A 225 17.15 -11.78 13.87
CA GLU A 225 17.86 -11.71 12.60
C GLU A 225 19.26 -11.12 12.80
N PRO A 226 20.31 -11.69 12.17
CA PRO A 226 21.63 -11.10 12.21
C PRO A 226 21.62 -9.66 11.71
N TYR A 227 22.28 -8.77 12.44
CA TYR A 227 22.59 -7.43 11.98
C TYR A 227 23.37 -7.52 10.66
N LYS A 228 22.79 -6.89 9.64
CA LYS A 228 23.38 -6.75 8.31
C LYS A 228 23.76 -5.28 8.14
N PRO A 229 25.06 -4.93 8.12
CA PRO A 229 25.45 -3.56 7.82
C PRO A 229 24.94 -3.19 6.42
N ALA A 230 24.43 -1.97 6.27
CA ALA A 230 24.10 -1.42 4.96
C ALA A 230 25.34 -1.51 4.04
N LYS A 231 25.16 -2.02 2.82
CA LYS A 231 26.22 -2.11 1.80
C LYS A 231 26.49 -0.75 1.16
#